data_AF-A0A2P4Y4W5-F1
#
_entry.id   AF-A0A2P4Y4W5-F1
#
_cell.length_a   1.000
_cell.length_b   1.000
_cell.length_c   1.000
_cell.angle_alpha   90.00
_cell.angle_beta   90.00
_cell.angle_gamma   90.00
#
_symmetry.space_group_name_H-M   'P 1'
#
loop_
_entity.id
_entity.type
_entity.pdbx_description
1 polymer ?
#
loop_
_entity_poly.entity_id
_entity_poly.type
_entity_poly.pdbx_seq_one_letter_code
_entity_poly.pdbx_strand_id
1 'polypeptide(L)'
;MGRGKALTDQEYWWVIGLHDGGTSLHEISRKTSRSRTCVRKAIKAERDKHTDGCGDKAQGGRQPALTEREVRRLVRAAAPGNYFAAELKTKLGIKASVRTVQRVLKRVDHLVYTKMDRTLPLTAAHKAARLNWAEEHILNPGIWQYTVLSEEKSLIWTALMATSTTGTTSATLPAGTCADKMAVEA
;
A
#
# COMPACT_ATOMS: atom_id res chain seq x y z
N MET A 1 19.05 -34.47 8.03
CA MET A 1 17.71 -34.93 8.46
C MET A 1 16.74 -33.75 8.35
N GLY A 2 15.90 -33.72 7.31
CA GLY A 2 14.90 -32.67 7.12
C GLY A 2 13.84 -32.70 8.22
N ARG A 3 13.33 -31.53 8.62
CA ARG A 3 12.18 -31.49 9.53
C ARG A 3 10.94 -32.01 8.79
N GLY A 4 10.21 -32.92 9.42
CA GLY A 4 8.92 -33.41 8.90
C GLY A 4 7.85 -32.32 8.87
N LYS A 5 6.75 -32.58 8.16
CA LYS A 5 5.59 -31.69 8.08
C LYS A 5 5.11 -31.32 9.50
N ALA A 6 4.80 -30.04 9.72
CA ALA A 6 4.17 -29.57 10.95
C ALA A 6 2.87 -30.35 11.22
N LEU A 7 2.50 -30.46 12.51
CA LEU A 7 1.21 -31.04 12.90
C LEU A 7 0.09 -30.19 12.30
N THR A 8 -0.95 -30.86 11.80
CA THR A 8 -2.20 -30.17 11.49
C THR A 8 -2.95 -29.83 12.78
N ASP A 9 -3.82 -28.84 12.74
CA ASP A 9 -4.60 -28.44 13.92
C ASP A 9 -5.45 -29.60 14.45
N GLN A 10 -5.98 -30.44 13.56
CA GLN A 10 -6.75 -31.63 13.94
C GLN A 10 -5.89 -32.68 14.67
N GLU A 11 -4.68 -32.96 14.15
CA GLU A 11 -3.74 -33.87 14.81
C GLU A 11 -3.28 -33.31 16.16
N TYR A 12 -3.11 -31.99 16.25
CA TYR A 12 -2.72 -31.30 17.48
C TYR A 12 -3.76 -31.51 18.59
N TRP A 13 -5.03 -31.24 18.31
CA TRP A 13 -6.11 -31.46 19.29
C TRP A 13 -6.32 -32.94 19.61
N TRP A 14 -6.14 -33.84 18.64
CA TRP A 14 -6.21 -35.27 18.90
C TRP A 14 -5.12 -35.75 19.86
N VAL A 15 -3.89 -35.22 19.72
CA VAL A 15 -2.78 -35.49 20.64
C VAL A 15 -3.09 -34.98 22.05
N ILE A 16 -3.65 -33.79 22.19
CA ILE A 16 -4.02 -33.21 23.49
C ILE A 16 -5.09 -34.06 24.16
N GLY A 17 -6.17 -34.40 23.46
CA GLY A 17 -7.26 -35.22 24.02
C GLY A 17 -6.78 -36.61 24.47
N LEU A 18 -5.85 -37.24 23.73
CA LEU A 18 -5.25 -38.51 24.15
C LEU A 18 -4.37 -38.37 25.39
N HIS A 19 -3.66 -37.25 25.52
CA HIS A 19 -2.84 -36.94 26.69
C HIS A 19 -3.70 -36.72 27.94
N ASP A 20 -4.82 -36.00 27.81
CA ASP A 20 -5.77 -35.77 28.90
C ASP A 20 -6.45 -37.07 29.36
N GLY A 21 -6.62 -38.03 28.44
CA GLY A 21 -7.02 -39.41 28.73
C GLY A 21 -5.93 -40.26 29.41
N GLY A 22 -4.78 -39.70 29.78
CA GLY A 22 -3.70 -40.38 30.50
C GLY A 22 -2.87 -41.35 29.65
N THR A 23 -3.02 -41.34 28.33
CA THR A 23 -2.25 -42.25 27.46
C THR A 23 -0.78 -41.85 27.39
N SER A 24 0.12 -42.85 27.34
CA SER A 24 1.56 -42.58 27.34
C SER A 24 2.04 -41.95 26.04
N LEU A 25 3.09 -41.12 26.10
CA LEU A 25 3.71 -40.48 24.92
C LEU A 25 4.08 -41.48 23.81
N HIS A 26 4.49 -42.69 24.19
CA HIS A 26 4.83 -43.76 23.24
C HIS A 26 3.61 -44.28 22.50
N GLU A 27 2.50 -44.43 23.21
CA GLU A 27 1.26 -44.90 22.63
C GLU A 27 0.63 -43.84 21.72
N ILE A 28 0.66 -42.57 22.14
CA ILE A 28 0.23 -41.44 21.31
C ILE A 28 1.05 -41.37 20.02
N SER A 29 2.37 -41.53 20.10
CA SER A 29 3.27 -41.54 18.94
C SER A 29 2.93 -42.67 17.96
N ARG A 30 2.59 -43.86 18.46
CA ARG A 30 2.15 -44.99 17.61
C ARG A 30 0.79 -44.73 16.97
N LYS A 31 -0.18 -44.21 17.73
CA LYS A 31 -1.54 -43.91 17.25
C LYS A 31 -1.56 -42.80 16.20
N THR A 32 -0.75 -41.77 16.39
CA THR A 32 -0.68 -40.61 15.48
C THR A 32 0.36 -40.74 14.39
N SER A 33 1.18 -41.81 14.40
CA SER A 33 2.33 -41.98 13.50
C SER A 33 3.29 -40.78 13.48
N ARG A 34 3.33 -39.98 14.56
CA ARG A 34 4.23 -38.81 14.70
C ARG A 34 5.36 -39.11 15.67
N SER A 35 6.48 -38.41 15.52
CA SER A 35 7.64 -38.61 16.39
C SER A 35 7.35 -38.22 17.84
N ARG A 36 7.96 -38.94 18.79
CA ARG A 36 7.83 -38.68 20.23
C ARG A 36 8.19 -37.24 20.60
N THR A 37 9.18 -36.66 19.92
CA THR A 37 9.62 -35.28 20.12
C THR A 37 8.57 -34.26 19.67
N CYS A 38 7.77 -34.57 18.65
CA CYS A 38 6.66 -33.73 18.21
C CYS A 38 5.53 -33.71 19.25
N VAL A 39 5.10 -34.89 19.71
CA VAL A 39 4.06 -35.06 20.73
C VAL A 39 4.44 -34.33 22.01
N ARG A 40 5.66 -34.52 22.50
CA ARG A 40 6.17 -33.81 23.68
C ARG A 40 6.15 -32.28 23.52
N LYS A 41 6.49 -31.77 22.34
CA LYS A 41 6.45 -30.33 22.05
C LYS A 41 5.02 -29.79 22.01
N ALA A 42 4.08 -30.55 21.47
CA ALA A 42 2.66 -30.16 21.41
C ALA A 42 2.06 -30.01 22.82
N ILE A 43 2.28 -30.99 23.69
CA ILE A 43 1.84 -30.97 25.10
C ILE A 43 2.53 -29.84 25.87
N LYS A 44 3.84 -29.67 25.67
CA LYS A 44 4.56 -28.57 26.31
C LYS A 44 4.02 -27.21 25.85
N ALA A 45 3.74 -27.05 24.56
CA ALA A 45 3.16 -25.81 24.04
C ALA A 45 1.76 -25.52 24.60
N GLU A 46 0.93 -26.55 24.82
CA GLU A 46 -0.39 -26.41 25.47
C GLU A 46 -0.24 -25.99 26.94
N ARG A 47 0.59 -26.69 27.72
CA ARG A 47 0.89 -26.30 29.12
C ARG A 47 1.47 -24.89 29.24
N ASP A 48 2.45 -24.55 28.40
CA ASP A 48 3.13 -23.25 28.41
C ASP A 48 2.15 -22.13 28.00
N LYS A 49 1.14 -22.39 27.14
CA LYS A 49 0.07 -21.45 26.79
C LYS A 49 -0.86 -21.13 27.97
N HIS A 50 -1.06 -22.11 28.87
CA HIS A 50 -1.91 -21.94 30.05
C HIS A 50 -1.19 -21.30 31.24
N THR A 51 0.14 -21.37 31.30
CA THR A 51 0.91 -20.92 32.48
C THR A 51 1.41 -19.49 32.39
N ASP A 52 1.68 -18.94 31.21
CA ASP A 52 2.09 -17.55 31.04
C ASP A 52 1.64 -17.04 29.65
N GLY A 53 1.43 -15.74 29.48
CA GLY A 53 1.05 -15.07 28.22
C GLY A 53 2.06 -15.18 27.06
N CYS A 54 2.83 -16.27 27.00
CA CYS A 54 3.77 -16.63 25.94
C CYS A 54 3.02 -17.29 24.79
N GLY A 55 2.26 -16.47 24.03
CA GLY A 55 1.81 -16.86 22.70
C GLY A 55 2.96 -17.35 21.82
N ASP A 56 2.66 -18.19 20.84
CA ASP A 56 3.62 -18.77 19.90
C ASP A 56 4.63 -17.70 19.46
N LYS A 57 5.91 -17.83 19.89
CA LYS A 57 6.94 -16.84 19.58
C LYS A 57 7.03 -16.74 18.07
N ALA A 58 6.48 -15.66 17.50
CA ALA A 58 6.52 -15.41 16.09
C ALA A 58 7.97 -15.58 15.64
N GLN A 59 8.20 -16.49 14.69
CA GLN A 59 9.54 -16.71 14.18
C GLN A 59 10.06 -15.36 13.70
N GLY A 60 11.14 -14.89 14.33
CA GLY A 60 11.80 -13.66 13.95
C GLY A 60 12.08 -13.73 12.46
N GLY A 61 11.40 -12.87 11.71
CA GLY A 61 11.54 -12.83 10.26
C GLY A 61 12.97 -12.47 9.85
N ARG A 62 13.24 -12.60 8.55
CA ARG A 62 14.50 -12.11 7.99
C ARG A 62 14.66 -10.62 8.33
N GLN A 63 15.86 -10.25 8.80
CA GLN A 63 16.18 -8.86 9.09
C GLN A 63 15.93 -7.97 7.86
N PRO A 64 15.27 -6.81 8.03
CA PRO A 64 14.97 -5.92 6.93
C PRO A 64 16.27 -5.43 6.26
N ALA A 65 16.23 -5.28 4.94
CA ALA A 65 17.38 -4.81 4.17
C ALA A 65 17.70 -3.32 4.40
N LEU A 66 16.79 -2.57 5.03
CA LEU A 66 16.95 -1.17 5.38
C LEU A 66 17.02 -1.02 6.89
N THR A 67 17.91 -0.16 7.35
CA THR A 67 17.93 0.27 8.75
C THR A 67 16.78 1.24 9.03
N GLU A 68 16.33 1.29 10.27
CA GLU A 68 15.24 2.18 10.67
C GLU A 68 15.57 3.67 10.43
N ARG A 69 16.86 4.03 10.57
CA ARG A 69 17.34 5.40 10.30
C ARG A 69 17.21 5.76 8.83
N GLU A 70 17.54 4.84 7.93
CA GLU A 70 17.38 5.03 6.49
C GLU A 70 15.91 5.14 6.10
N VAL A 71 15.03 4.32 6.71
CA VAL A 71 13.57 4.43 6.52
C VAL A 71 13.09 5.82 6.90
N ARG A 72 13.47 6.32 8.08
CA ARG A 72 13.07 7.67 8.53
C ARG A 72 13.56 8.76 7.59
N ARG A 73 14.82 8.67 7.12
CA ARG A 73 15.38 9.63 6.16
C ARG A 73 14.63 9.60 4.83
N LEU A 74 14.29 8.40 4.37
CA LEU A 74 13.54 8.17 3.14
C LEU A 74 12.12 8.77 3.22
N VAL A 75 11.40 8.53 4.32
CA VAL A 75 10.05 9.09 4.53
C VAL A 75 10.08 10.61 4.56
N ARG A 76 11.05 11.21 5.26
CA ARG A 76 11.21 12.69 5.28
C ARG A 76 11.51 13.27 3.91
N ALA A 77 12.35 12.61 3.12
CA ALA A 77 12.67 13.06 1.77
C ALA A 77 11.51 12.84 0.77
N ALA A 78 10.62 11.90 1.05
CA ALA A 78 9.45 11.59 0.24
C ALA A 78 8.22 12.46 0.57
N ALA A 79 8.11 12.98 1.80
CA ALA A 79 7.03 13.87 2.23
C ALA A 79 6.73 15.05 1.27
N PRO A 80 7.71 15.75 0.68
CA PRO A 80 7.42 16.84 -0.27
C PRO A 80 6.90 16.36 -1.64
N GLY A 81 6.88 15.06 -1.94
CA GLY A 81 6.32 14.51 -3.20
C GLY A 81 7.10 14.82 -4.49
N ASN A 82 8.23 15.52 -4.40
CA ASN A 82 8.96 16.03 -5.58
C ASN A 82 9.86 15.01 -6.29
N TYR A 83 10.04 13.81 -5.73
CA TYR A 83 11.07 12.87 -6.20
C TYR A 83 10.51 11.49 -6.49
N PHE A 84 11.02 10.86 -7.55
CA PHE A 84 10.72 9.47 -7.83
C PHE A 84 11.48 8.52 -6.88
N ALA A 85 10.97 7.32 -6.67
CA ALA A 85 11.62 6.30 -5.84
C ALA A 85 13.05 5.96 -6.30
N ALA A 86 13.33 6.04 -7.61
CA ALA A 86 14.67 5.85 -8.16
C ALA A 86 15.62 7.01 -7.82
N GLU A 87 15.12 8.25 -7.86
CA GLU A 87 15.87 9.45 -7.49
C GLU A 87 16.12 9.51 -5.98
N LEU A 88 15.17 9.08 -5.17
CA LEU A 88 15.34 8.97 -3.72
C LEU A 88 16.45 7.97 -3.38
N LYS A 89 16.55 6.86 -4.13
CA LYS A 89 17.64 5.90 -3.96
C LYS A 89 19.00 6.53 -4.26
N THR A 90 19.14 7.24 -5.37
CA THR A 90 20.42 7.84 -5.78
C THR A 90 20.83 8.97 -4.82
N LYS A 91 19.89 9.84 -4.43
CA LYS A 91 20.14 10.95 -3.50
C LYS A 91 20.55 10.50 -2.10
N LEU A 92 19.93 9.42 -1.60
CA LEU A 92 20.20 8.91 -0.26
C LEU A 92 21.33 7.86 -0.23
N GLY A 93 21.86 7.46 -1.39
CA GLY A 93 22.94 6.46 -1.47
C GLY A 93 22.54 5.08 -0.96
N ILE A 94 21.25 4.73 -1.06
CA ILE A 94 20.72 3.49 -0.46
C ILE A 94 21.15 2.28 -1.30
N LYS A 95 21.83 1.31 -0.66
CA LYS A 95 22.29 0.05 -1.31
C LYS A 95 21.13 -0.88 -1.74
N ALA A 96 19.91 -0.64 -1.24
CA ALA A 96 18.74 -1.45 -1.53
C ALA A 96 18.18 -1.26 -2.96
N SER A 97 17.28 -2.15 -3.37
CA SER A 97 16.58 -2.07 -4.66
C SER A 97 15.56 -0.91 -4.69
N VAL A 98 15.18 -0.46 -5.89
CA VAL A 98 14.08 0.52 -6.05
C VAL A 98 12.76 -0.08 -5.54
N ARG A 99 12.54 -1.39 -5.75
CA ARG A 99 11.33 -2.08 -5.30
C ARG A 99 11.20 -2.11 -3.78
N THR A 100 12.31 -2.26 -3.06
CA THR A 100 12.32 -2.18 -1.58
C THR A 100 11.93 -0.80 -1.09
N VAL A 101 12.42 0.27 -1.74
CA VAL A 101 12.03 1.65 -1.43
C VAL A 101 10.52 1.84 -1.63
N GLN A 102 9.98 1.38 -2.76
CA GLN A 102 8.54 1.46 -3.03
C GLN A 102 7.70 0.73 -1.99
N ARG A 103 8.11 -0.47 -1.55
CA ARG A 103 7.39 -1.22 -0.49
C ARG A 103 7.39 -0.47 0.84
N VAL A 104 8.52 0.15 1.19
CA VAL A 104 8.63 0.97 2.40
C VAL A 104 7.68 2.16 2.32
N LEU A 105 7.68 2.90 1.22
CA LEU A 105 6.77 4.04 1.03
C LEU A 105 5.30 3.65 1.07
N LYS A 106 4.94 2.51 0.45
CA LYS A 106 3.56 1.99 0.48
C LYS A 106 3.07 1.56 1.86
N ARG A 107 3.97 1.28 2.81
CA ARG A 107 3.62 0.90 4.18
C ARG A 107 3.27 2.12 5.04
N VAL A 108 3.60 3.33 4.59
CA VAL A 108 3.41 4.55 5.37
C VAL A 108 2.01 5.10 5.12
N ASP A 109 1.20 5.18 6.17
CA ASP A 109 -0.23 5.50 6.08
C ASP A 109 -0.51 6.91 5.54
N HIS A 110 0.38 7.87 5.82
CA HIS A 110 0.21 9.27 5.41
C HIS A 110 0.81 9.59 4.03
N LEU A 111 1.39 8.60 3.33
CA LEU A 111 1.93 8.79 1.98
C LEU A 111 1.03 8.09 0.96
N VAL A 112 0.22 8.87 0.24
CA VAL A 112 -0.60 8.37 -0.85
C VAL A 112 0.14 8.55 -2.18
N TYR A 113 0.22 7.49 -2.97
CA TYR A 113 0.75 7.59 -4.32
C TYR A 113 -0.24 8.35 -5.20
N THR A 114 0.15 9.55 -5.63
CA THR A 114 -0.55 10.31 -6.66
C THR A 114 0.30 10.36 -7.92
N LYS A 115 -0.36 10.25 -9.08
CA LYS A 115 0.31 10.42 -10.36
C LYS A 115 0.64 11.89 -10.51
N MET A 116 1.89 12.22 -10.87
CA MET A 116 2.24 13.59 -11.20
C MET A 116 1.40 14.09 -12.38
N ASP A 117 0.81 15.28 -12.23
CA ASP A 117 0.10 15.93 -13.30
C ASP A 117 1.07 16.23 -14.44
N ARG A 118 0.65 15.90 -15.66
CA ARG A 118 1.45 16.12 -16.88
C ARG A 118 1.33 17.58 -17.29
N THR A 119 1.78 18.49 -16.43
CA THR A 119 1.76 19.93 -16.71
C THR A 119 3.04 20.34 -17.41
N LEU A 120 2.91 21.18 -18.44
CA LEU A 120 4.05 21.88 -19.02
C LEU A 120 4.71 22.77 -17.95
N PRO A 121 6.05 22.87 -17.91
CA PRO A 121 6.72 23.72 -16.95
C PRO A 121 6.33 25.18 -17.17
N LEU A 122 5.60 25.75 -16.20
CA LEU A 122 5.27 27.17 -16.18
C LEU A 122 6.47 27.96 -15.67
N THR A 123 7.10 28.71 -16.56
CA THR A 123 8.13 29.70 -16.20
C THR A 123 7.51 30.82 -15.37
N ALA A 124 8.33 31.54 -14.58
CA ALA A 124 7.85 32.67 -13.79
C ALA A 124 7.19 33.75 -14.66
N ALA A 125 7.74 33.99 -15.86
CA ALA A 125 7.17 34.92 -16.83
C ALA A 125 5.75 34.51 -17.29
N HIS A 126 5.53 33.21 -17.57
CA HIS A 126 4.19 32.73 -17.93
C HIS A 126 3.18 32.91 -16.79
N LYS A 127 3.62 32.72 -15.54
CA LYS A 127 2.75 32.93 -14.37
C LYS A 127 2.35 34.39 -14.23
N ALA A 128 3.30 35.32 -14.35
CA ALA A 128 3.04 36.75 -14.29
C ALA A 128 2.10 37.21 -15.43
N ALA A 129 2.36 36.78 -16.67
CA ALA A 129 1.51 37.13 -17.81
C ALA A 129 0.07 36.61 -17.64
N ARG A 130 -0.09 35.37 -17.14
CA ARG A 130 -1.42 34.79 -16.87
C ARG A 130 -2.15 35.51 -15.74
N LEU A 131 -1.45 35.92 -14.68
CA LEU A 131 -2.03 36.68 -13.58
C LEU A 131 -2.47 38.06 -14.03
N ASN A 132 -1.61 38.81 -14.72
CA ASN A 132 -1.96 40.13 -15.26
C ASN A 132 -3.17 40.05 -16.21
N TRP A 133 -3.18 39.06 -17.11
CA TRP A 133 -4.31 38.83 -18.00
C TRP A 133 -5.59 38.53 -17.21
N ALA A 134 -5.52 37.69 -16.17
CA ALA A 134 -6.68 37.40 -15.32
C ALA A 134 -7.16 38.65 -14.59
N GLU A 135 -6.27 39.45 -14.00
CA GLU A 135 -6.61 40.70 -13.31
C GLU A 135 -7.33 41.70 -14.23
N GLU A 136 -6.82 41.89 -15.45
CA GLU A 136 -7.43 42.78 -16.46
C GLU A 136 -8.84 42.36 -16.87
N HIS A 137 -9.08 41.04 -16.98
CA HIS A 137 -10.33 40.48 -17.49
C HIS A 137 -11.35 40.11 -16.40
N ILE A 138 -10.93 39.99 -15.14
CA ILE A 138 -11.84 39.88 -13.97
C ILE A 138 -12.57 41.21 -13.74
N LEU A 139 -11.88 42.35 -13.92
CA LEU A 139 -12.43 43.68 -13.65
C LEU A 139 -13.43 44.16 -14.73
N ASN A 140 -13.48 43.51 -15.90
CA ASN A 140 -14.30 43.94 -17.03
C ASN A 140 -15.20 42.82 -17.58
N PRO A 141 -16.28 42.45 -16.86
CA PRO A 141 -17.14 41.32 -17.24
C PRO A 141 -17.96 41.57 -18.51
N GLY A 142 -18.15 42.83 -18.93
CA GLY A 142 -18.94 43.18 -20.11
C GLY A 142 -18.28 42.77 -21.45
N ILE A 143 -16.96 42.58 -21.46
CA ILE A 143 -16.19 42.22 -22.66
C ILE A 143 -16.56 40.80 -23.12
N TRP A 144 -16.88 39.91 -22.17
CA TRP A 144 -17.21 38.51 -22.45
C TRP A 144 -18.50 38.32 -23.27
N GLN A 145 -19.40 39.31 -23.30
CA GLN A 145 -20.63 39.23 -24.09
C GLN A 145 -20.38 39.26 -25.61
N TYR A 146 -19.23 39.80 -26.05
CA TYR A 146 -18.91 40.00 -27.45
C TYR A 146 -17.70 39.17 -27.93
N THR A 147 -17.02 38.46 -27.03
CA THR A 147 -15.85 37.64 -27.36
C THR A 147 -16.26 36.25 -27.84
N VAL A 148 -15.87 35.89 -29.06
CA VAL A 148 -15.97 34.51 -29.57
C VAL A 148 -14.61 33.83 -29.39
N LEU A 149 -14.56 32.75 -28.60
CA LEU A 149 -13.37 31.93 -28.44
C LEU A 149 -13.35 30.82 -29.49
N SER A 150 -12.26 30.71 -30.24
CA SER A 150 -12.03 29.63 -31.20
C SER A 150 -10.77 28.87 -30.80
N GLU A 151 -10.86 27.54 -30.67
CA GLU A 151 -9.73 26.65 -30.42
C GLU A 151 -9.66 25.60 -31.53
N GLU A 152 -8.48 25.38 -32.07
CA GLU A 152 -8.22 24.26 -32.97
C GLU A 152 -7.88 23.00 -32.16
N LYS A 153 -8.88 22.16 -31.90
CA LYS A 153 -8.67 20.85 -31.26
C LYS A 153 -8.48 19.78 -32.32
N SER A 154 -7.30 19.15 -32.37
CA SER A 154 -7.02 18.10 -33.36
C SER A 154 -7.82 16.81 -33.08
N LEU A 155 -8.57 16.36 -34.09
CA LEU A 155 -9.57 15.28 -34.04
C LEU A 155 -9.01 13.84 -33.88
N ILE A 156 -7.70 13.68 -33.69
CA ILE A 156 -7.04 12.35 -33.67
C ILE A 156 -7.47 11.53 -32.43
N TRP A 157 -7.81 12.18 -31.32
CA TRP A 157 -8.19 11.51 -30.07
C TRP A 157 -9.68 11.11 -29.99
N THR A 158 -10.56 11.78 -30.72
CA THR A 158 -12.01 11.49 -30.70
C THR A 158 -12.36 10.22 -31.48
N ALA A 159 -11.61 9.89 -32.54
CA ALA A 159 -11.82 8.67 -33.31
C ALA A 159 -11.38 7.39 -32.56
N LEU A 160 -10.37 7.48 -31.69
CA LEU A 160 -9.82 6.32 -30.96
C LEU A 160 -10.69 5.89 -29.76
N MET A 161 -11.42 6.82 -29.13
CA MET A 161 -12.29 6.51 -27.99
C MET A 161 -13.68 6.01 -28.41
N ALA A 162 -14.18 6.43 -29.57
CA ALA A 162 -15.49 6.03 -30.09
C ALA A 162 -15.58 4.55 -30.51
N THR A 163 -14.45 3.88 -30.76
CA THR A 163 -14.41 2.48 -31.21
C THR A 163 -14.52 1.44 -30.09
N SER A 164 -14.65 1.86 -28.82
CA SER A 164 -14.66 0.94 -27.67
C SER A 164 -15.93 0.95 -26.81
N THR A 165 -16.94 1.75 -27.13
CA THR A 165 -18.18 1.81 -26.33
C THR A 165 -19.43 1.56 -27.17
N THR A 166 -19.63 0.31 -27.58
CA THR A 166 -20.96 -0.24 -27.86
C THR A 166 -21.17 -1.43 -26.92
N GLY A 167 -21.70 -1.12 -25.73
CA GLY A 167 -21.97 -2.13 -24.71
C GLY A 167 -22.71 -1.56 -23.50
N THR A 168 -24.04 -1.45 -23.64
CA THR A 168 -25.00 -1.95 -22.63
C THR A 168 -25.36 -1.06 -21.41
N THR A 169 -26.63 -0.60 -21.44
CA THR A 169 -27.65 -0.42 -20.37
C THR A 169 -27.43 0.52 -19.16
N SER A 170 -28.20 1.62 -19.18
CA SER A 170 -29.11 2.19 -18.15
C SER A 170 -28.78 2.15 -16.64
N ALA A 171 -28.86 3.31 -15.96
CA ALA A 171 -29.83 3.60 -14.88
C ALA A 171 -29.69 5.03 -14.30
N THR A 172 -30.81 5.49 -13.74
CA THR A 172 -31.24 6.79 -13.20
C THR A 172 -30.45 7.38 -12.00
N LEU A 173 -30.21 8.72 -12.05
CA LEU A 173 -30.08 9.84 -11.05
C LEU A 173 -29.70 9.54 -9.55
N PRO A 174 -29.13 10.49 -8.74
CA PRO A 174 -29.20 11.95 -8.86
C PRO A 174 -27.92 12.76 -8.53
N ALA A 175 -28.04 14.07 -8.69
CA ALA A 175 -27.10 15.10 -8.29
C ALA A 175 -26.61 14.96 -6.83
N GLY A 176 -25.30 15.02 -6.66
CA GLY A 176 -24.62 15.23 -5.38
C GLY A 176 -23.42 16.13 -5.61
N THR A 177 -23.62 17.42 -5.35
CA THR A 177 -22.59 18.45 -5.22
C THR A 177 -21.41 17.94 -4.38
N CYS A 178 -20.25 17.79 -5.02
CA CYS A 178 -18.98 17.56 -4.34
C CYS A 178 -18.51 18.92 -3.80
N ALA A 179 -18.98 19.25 -2.60
CA ALA A 179 -18.40 20.31 -1.80
C ALA A 179 -17.11 19.78 -1.16
N ASP A 180 -16.04 20.50 -1.44
CA ASP A 180 -15.03 20.96 -0.49
C ASP A 180 -14.14 19.97 0.27
N LYS A 181 -12.84 20.19 0.02
CA LYS A 181 -11.67 20.08 0.94
C LYS A 181 -11.09 18.66 1.13
N MET A 182 -9.79 18.51 1.45
CA MET A 182 -8.94 19.28 2.38
C MET A 182 -7.50 19.37 1.83
N ALA A 183 -6.78 20.50 1.88
CA ALA A 183 -6.28 21.24 3.05
C ALA A 183 -5.60 20.34 4.10
N VAL A 184 -4.28 20.47 4.23
CA VAL A 184 -3.56 20.12 5.45
C VAL A 184 -3.61 21.35 6.34
N GLU A 185 -4.32 21.26 7.46
CA GLU A 185 -4.16 22.20 8.58
C GLU A 185 -2.76 22.01 9.19
N ALA A 186 -2.10 23.14 9.45
CA ALA A 186 -0.96 23.24 10.35
C ALA A 186 -1.46 23.66 11.74
#